data_AF-A0A858X199-F1
#
_entry.id   AF-A0A858X199-F1
#
_cell.length_a   1.000
_cell.length_b   1.000
_cell.length_c   1.000
_cell.angle_alpha   90.00
_cell.angle_beta   90.00
_cell.angle_gamma   90.00
#
_symmetry.space_group_name_H-M   'P 1'
#
loop_
_entity.id
_entity.type
_entity.pdbx_description
1 polymer ?
#
loop_
_entity_poly.entity_id
_entity_poly.type
_entity_poly.pdbx_seq_one_letter_code
_entity_poly.pdbx_strand_id
1 'polypeptide(L)' 'MPNDTETESKDGFFTEIAELAERMIAAHGKDFSMGAFILAARFIAENKISEKKDAGAQGWPAPS' A
#
# COMPACT_ATOMS: atom_id res chain seq x y z
N MET A 1 12.99 -2.63 25.87
CA MET A 1 12.95 -3.71 24.86
C MET A 1 12.29 -3.10 23.64
N PRO A 2 12.90 -3.12 22.44
CA PRO A 2 12.24 -2.60 21.24
C PRO A 2 10.97 -3.42 20.99
N ASN A 3 9.85 -2.73 20.76
CA ASN A 3 8.47 -3.23 20.74
C ASN A 3 8.26 -4.56 19.98
N ASP A 4 8.12 -5.67 20.72
CA ASP A 4 7.75 -6.98 20.17
C ASP A 4 6.40 -6.96 19.41
N THR A 5 5.48 -6.08 19.79
CA THR A 5 4.16 -5.90 19.14
C THR A 5 4.26 -5.36 17.70
N GLU A 6 5.32 -4.62 17.38
CA GLU A 6 5.54 -4.08 16.04
C GLU A 6 6.03 -5.17 15.08
N THR A 7 6.80 -6.12 15.60
CA THR A 7 7.31 -7.28 14.85
C THR A 7 6.16 -8.25 14.55
N GLU A 8 5.32 -8.57 15.54
CA GLU A 8 4.13 -9.42 15.36
C GLU A 8 3.16 -8.84 14.31
N SER A 9 2.96 -7.52 14.32
CA SER A 9 2.10 -6.86 13.34
C SER A 9 2.68 -6.94 11.93
N LYS A 10 4.01 -6.82 11.77
CA LYS A 10 4.69 -6.93 10.47
C LYS A 10 4.60 -8.34 9.90
N ASP A 11 4.81 -9.35 10.74
CA ASP A 11 4.71 -10.76 10.32
C ASP A 11 3.29 -11.15 9.88
N GLY A 12 2.26 -10.55 10.50
CA GLY A 12 0.87 -10.68 10.07
C GLY A 12 0.66 -10.20 8.63
N PHE A 13 1.16 -9.01 8.28
CA PHE A 13 1.05 -8.50 6.91
C PHE A 13 1.79 -9.36 5.89
N PHE A 14 2.95 -9.92 6.24
CA PHE A 14 3.65 -10.85 5.35
C PHE A 14 2.83 -12.11 5.08
N THR A 15 2.12 -12.61 6.10
CA THR A 15 1.24 -13.77 5.98
C THR A 15 0.06 -13.46 5.06
N GLU A 16 -0.63 -12.34 5.25
CA GLU A 16 -1.75 -11.93 4.38
C GLU A 16 -1.32 -11.72 2.92
N ILE A 17 -0.13 -11.15 2.70
CA ILE A 17 0.43 -10.98 1.34
C ILE A 17 0.70 -12.35 0.69
N ALA A 18 1.22 -13.31 1.45
CA ALA A 18 1.47 -14.66 0.95
C ALA A 18 0.16 -15.37 0.57
N GLU A 19 -0.84 -15.34 1.43
CA GLU A 19 -2.16 -15.93 1.16
C GLU A 19 -2.86 -15.27 -0.04
N LEU A 20 -2.73 -13.95 -0.17
CA LEU A 20 -3.24 -13.23 -1.34
C LEU A 20 -2.52 -13.67 -2.62
N ALA A 21 -1.18 -13.79 -2.57
CA ALA A 21 -0.39 -14.24 -3.72
C ALA A 21 -0.83 -15.63 -4.17
N GLU A 22 -1.01 -16.58 -3.25
CA GLU A 22 -1.49 -17.93 -3.56
C GLU A 22 -2.85 -17.93 -4.26
N ARG A 23 -3.80 -17.11 -3.75
CA ARG A 23 -5.12 -16.96 -4.39
C ARG A 23 -5.03 -16.38 -5.80
N MET A 24 -4.18 -15.37 -6.01
CA MET A 24 -3.96 -14.79 -7.34
C MET A 24 -3.30 -15.78 -8.29
N ILE A 25 -2.34 -16.58 -7.82
CA ILE A 25 -1.66 -17.61 -8.61
C ILE A 25 -2.66 -18.68 -9.04
N ALA A 26 -3.50 -19.15 -8.12
CA ALA A 26 -4.52 -20.15 -8.42
C ALA A 26 -5.55 -19.66 -9.45
N ALA A 27 -5.92 -18.38 -9.41
CA ALA A 27 -6.92 -17.80 -10.30
C ALA A 27 -6.38 -17.38 -11.68
N HIS A 28 -5.16 -16.83 -11.73
CA HIS A 28 -4.64 -16.12 -12.91
C HIS A 28 -3.21 -16.50 -13.31
N GLY A 29 -2.55 -17.36 -12.53
CA GLY A 29 -1.20 -17.82 -12.80
C GLY A 29 -0.11 -16.98 -12.12
N LYS A 30 1.09 -17.56 -12.11
CA LYS A 30 2.26 -17.02 -11.39
C LYS A 30 2.77 -15.70 -11.97
N ASP A 31 2.85 -15.60 -13.29
CA ASP A 31 3.43 -14.44 -13.97
C ASP A 31 2.58 -13.18 -13.77
N PHE A 32 1.25 -13.34 -13.83
CA PHE A 32 0.30 -12.26 -13.53
C PHE A 32 0.46 -11.76 -12.10
N SER A 33 0.47 -12.69 -11.13
CA SER A 33 0.53 -12.36 -9.70
C SER A 33 1.82 -11.62 -9.37
N MET A 34 2.95 -12.11 -9.88
CA MET A 34 4.25 -11.47 -9.69
C MET A 34 4.29 -10.07 -10.32
N GLY A 35 3.77 -9.91 -11.55
CA GLY A 35 3.68 -8.61 -12.20
C GLY A 35 2.84 -7.59 -11.40
N ALA A 36 1.72 -8.02 -10.83
CA ALA A 36 0.85 -7.18 -10.01
C ALA A 36 1.57 -6.68 -8.75
N PHE A 37 2.28 -7.55 -8.02
CA PHE A 37 3.04 -7.14 -6.83
C PHE A 37 4.20 -6.21 -7.17
N ILE A 38 4.91 -6.43 -8.28
CA ILE A 38 5.96 -5.53 -8.75
C ILE A 38 5.39 -4.14 -9.05
N LEU A 39 4.22 -4.05 -9.69
CA LEU A 39 3.55 -2.78 -9.96
C LEU A 39 3.11 -2.08 -8.66
N ALA A 40 2.56 -2.82 -7.70
CA ALA A 40 2.19 -2.27 -6.39
C ALA A 40 3.41 -1.71 -5.64
N ALA A 41 4.52 -2.45 -5.62
CA ALA A 41 5.77 -2.00 -5.03
C ALA A 41 6.31 -0.74 -5.73
N ARG A 42 6.27 -0.69 -7.06
CA ARG A 42 6.66 0.49 -7.85
C ARG A 42 5.80 1.70 -7.52
N PHE A 43 4.49 1.53 -7.37
CA PHE A 43 3.58 2.62 -6.99
C PHE A 43 3.91 3.20 -5.61
N ILE A 44 4.24 2.34 -4.64
CA ILE A 44 4.67 2.76 -3.30
C ILE A 44 6.01 3.53 -3.39
N ALA A 45 6.97 2.98 -4.14
CA ALA A 45 8.29 3.60 -4.33
C ALA A 45 8.23 4.96 -5.05
N GLU A 46 7.26 5.14 -5.95
CA GLU A 46 7.00 6.42 -6.63
C GLU A 46 6.36 7.48 -5.73
N ASN A 47 6.05 7.17 -4.46
CA ASN A 47 5.52 8.09 -3.44
C ASN A 47 4.22 8.82 -3.83
N LYS A 48 3.44 8.26 -4.77
CA LYS A 48 2.17 8.84 -5.29
C LYS A 48 1.01 8.84 -4.29
N ILE A 49 1.22 8.37 -3.06
CA ILE A 49 0.21 8.36 -1.99
C ILE A 49 0.13 9.74 -1.29
N SER A 50 1.15 10.59 -1.45
CA SER A 50 1.32 11.80 -0.64
C SER A 50 0.83 13.10 -1.28
N GLU A 51 0.62 13.16 -2.60
CA GLU A 51 0.32 14.44 -3.30
C GLU A 51 -1.18 14.80 -3.38
N LYS A 52 -2.07 14.05 -2.71
CA LYS A 52 -3.52 14.30 -2.73
C LYS A 52 -4.11 14.68 -1.37
N LYS A 53 -3.41 15.54 -0.62
CA LYS A 53 -3.99 16.41 0.40
C LYS A 53 -3.15 17.68 0.41
N ASP A 54 -3.68 18.75 -0.20
CA ASP A 54 -3.37 20.16 0.09
C ASP A 54 -3.99 21.14 -0.93
N ALA A 55 -4.67 20.66 -1.98
CA ALA A 55 -5.39 21.52 -2.91
C ALA A 55 -6.84 21.87 -2.47
N GLY A 56 -7.05 22.30 -1.22
CA GLY A 56 -8.40 22.58 -0.72
C GLY A 56 -8.57 23.56 0.44
N ALA A 57 -7.51 24.23 0.91
CA ALA A 57 -7.63 25.14 2.06
C ALA A 57 -6.88 26.47 1.84
N GLN A 58 -7.09 27.14 0.70
CA GLN A 58 -6.75 28.55 0.63
C GLN A 58 -7.57 29.28 -0.43
N GLY A 59 -8.59 30.02 -0.01
CA GLY A 59 -9.34 30.91 -0.90
C GLY A 59 -10.79 31.13 -0.52
N TRP A 60 -11.07 31.65 0.67
CA TRP A 60 -12.24 32.52 0.81
C TRP A 60 -11.99 33.61 1.86
N PRO A 61 -11.72 34.87 1.46
CA PRO A 61 -11.86 35.99 2.38
C PRO A 61 -13.35 36.24 2.65
N ALA A 62 -13.73 36.26 3.93
CA ALA A 62 -15.07 36.65 4.35
C ALA A 62 -15.36 38.11 3.94
N PRO A 63 -16.51 38.42 3.31
CA PRO A 63 -16.86 39.80 3.01
C PRO A 63 -17.20 40.56 4.31
N SER A 64 -16.71 41.80 4.37
CA SER A 64 -16.87 42.78 5.46
C SER A 64 -18.31 43.19 5.75
#